data_AF-A0A966WHE7-F1
#
_entry.id   AF-A0A966WHE7-F1
#
_cell.length_a   1.000
_cell.length_b   1.000
_cell.length_c   1.000
_cell.angle_alpha   90.00
_cell.angle_beta   90.00
_cell.angle_gamma   90.00
#
_symmetry.space_group_name_H-M   'P 1'
#
loop_
_entity.id
_entity.type
_entity.pdbx_description
1 polymer ?
#
loop_
_entity_poly.entity_id
_entity_poly.type
_entity_poly.pdbx_seq_one_letter_code
_entity_poly.pdbx_strand_id
1 'polypeptide(L)'
;DNLYDSLSARYTKALARSMAYTKQVRAASVLNNGFNAGFPGGDGVALFSTSHPLVSGGTNSNTPATQADLNETSLEAAVIQISLWTDERSLLIAAKPRKLIVPPALQFVATRLLETELRVGTNDNDINALKNNGSIPEGYTINHYLTDTNAWFLTTDVPNGMKHFVRVPLQNSMDGDFDTGNVRYKARERYSFGFSDPLGMFGSQGA
;
A
#
# COMPACT_ATOMS: atom_id res chain seq x y z
N ASP A 1 -46.64 2.69 -2.87
CA ASP A 1 -45.88 3.69 -3.64
C ASP A 1 -44.45 3.98 -3.13
N ASN A 2 -44.00 3.45 -1.98
CA ASN A 2 -42.62 3.66 -1.49
C ASN A 2 -41.65 2.50 -1.74
N LEU A 3 -42.13 1.39 -2.33
CA LEU A 3 -41.33 0.19 -2.54
C LEU A 3 -40.25 0.43 -3.60
N TYR A 4 -40.59 1.10 -4.71
CA TYR A 4 -39.65 1.38 -5.80
C TYR A 4 -38.60 2.44 -5.44
N ASP A 5 -38.97 3.48 -4.68
CA ASP A 5 -38.03 4.49 -4.18
C ASP A 5 -37.02 3.86 -3.20
N SER A 6 -37.50 3.02 -2.27
CA SER A 6 -36.64 2.28 -1.34
C SER A 6 -35.69 1.29 -2.04
N LEU A 7 -36.13 0.66 -3.14
CA LEU A 7 -35.35 -0.30 -3.91
C LEU A 7 -34.28 0.39 -4.78
N SER A 8 -34.63 1.51 -5.43
CA SER A 8 -33.71 2.31 -6.23
C SER A 8 -32.58 2.89 -5.37
N ALA A 9 -32.91 3.43 -4.19
CA ALA A 9 -31.92 3.92 -3.22
C ALA A 9 -30.98 2.81 -2.72
N ARG A 10 -31.47 1.56 -2.60
CA ARG A 10 -30.64 0.41 -2.22
C ARG A 10 -29.68 -0.01 -3.33
N TYR A 11 -30.15 -0.07 -4.58
CA TYR A 11 -29.32 -0.51 -5.70
C TYR A 11 -28.26 0.53 -6.09
N THR A 12 -28.57 1.82 -6.03
CA THR A 12 -27.57 2.89 -6.24
C THR A 12 -26.47 2.86 -5.17
N LYS A 13 -26.81 2.63 -3.90
CA LYS A 13 -25.82 2.42 -2.82
C LYS A 13 -24.97 1.16 -3.05
N ALA A 14 -25.59 0.07 -3.48
CA ALA A 14 -24.87 -1.17 -3.80
C ALA A 14 -23.89 -0.99 -4.97
N LEU A 15 -24.32 -0.27 -6.02
CA LEU A 15 -23.46 0.09 -7.15
C LEU A 15 -22.27 0.94 -6.70
N ALA A 16 -22.51 1.99 -5.91
CA ALA A 16 -21.43 2.84 -5.38
C ALA A 16 -20.40 2.02 -4.56
N ARG A 17 -20.88 1.08 -3.72
CA ARG A 17 -20.01 0.17 -2.98
C ARG A 17 -19.20 -0.74 -3.91
N SER A 18 -19.82 -1.30 -4.94
CA SER A 18 -19.13 -2.14 -5.93
C SER A 18 -18.04 -1.39 -6.69
N MET A 19 -18.29 -0.12 -7.03
CA MET A 19 -17.29 0.75 -7.69
C MET A 19 -16.10 1.00 -6.76
N ALA A 20 -16.36 1.39 -5.51
CA ALA A 20 -15.32 1.61 -4.51
C ALA A 20 -14.50 0.33 -4.23
N TYR A 21 -15.17 -0.81 -4.06
CA TYR A 21 -14.53 -2.12 -3.87
C TYR A 21 -13.59 -2.46 -5.03
N THR A 22 -14.08 -2.32 -6.27
CA THR A 22 -13.27 -2.60 -7.47
C THR A 22 -12.03 -1.72 -7.51
N LYS A 23 -12.17 -0.42 -7.19
CA LYS A 23 -11.03 0.50 -7.13
C LYS A 23 -10.01 0.09 -6.06
N GLN A 24 -10.46 -0.29 -4.88
CA GLN A 24 -9.58 -0.75 -3.78
C GLN A 24 -8.84 -2.03 -4.14
N VAL A 25 -9.52 -3.03 -4.72
CA VAL A 25 -8.88 -4.28 -5.20
C VAL A 25 -7.85 -3.99 -6.29
N ARG A 26 -8.17 -3.11 -7.25
CA ARG A 26 -7.23 -2.72 -8.32
C ARG A 26 -6.03 -1.94 -7.78
N ALA A 27 -6.20 -1.11 -6.75
CA ALA A 27 -5.11 -0.41 -6.09
C ALA A 27 -4.18 -1.38 -5.32
N ALA A 28 -4.76 -2.27 -4.51
CA ALA A 28 -4.01 -3.28 -3.77
C ALA A 28 -3.27 -4.27 -4.70
N SER A 29 -3.78 -4.49 -5.91
CA SER A 29 -3.13 -5.32 -6.93
C SER A 29 -1.69 -4.90 -7.23
N VAL A 30 -1.32 -3.62 -7.08
CA VAL A 30 0.07 -3.17 -7.30
C VAL A 30 0.99 -3.74 -6.23
N LEU A 31 0.56 -3.75 -4.97
CA LEU A 31 1.34 -4.34 -3.86
C LEU A 31 1.35 -5.87 -3.93
N ASN A 32 0.20 -6.49 -4.23
CA ASN A 32 0.09 -7.95 -4.32
C ASN A 32 0.98 -8.56 -5.42
N ASN A 33 1.21 -7.83 -6.51
CA ASN A 33 2.12 -8.26 -7.57
C ASN A 33 3.51 -7.64 -7.45
N GLY A 34 3.79 -6.87 -6.39
CA GLY A 34 4.98 -6.03 -6.30
C GLY A 34 6.30 -6.79 -6.27
N PHE A 35 6.30 -8.06 -5.87
CA PHE A 35 7.49 -8.93 -5.85
C PHE A 35 7.64 -9.78 -7.11
N ASN A 36 6.66 -9.75 -8.01
CA ASN A 36 6.65 -10.60 -9.20
C ASN A 36 7.43 -9.93 -10.34
N ALA A 37 8.55 -10.53 -10.75
CA ALA A 37 9.39 -10.06 -11.85
C ALA A 37 8.66 -9.96 -13.21
N GLY A 38 7.51 -10.63 -13.38
CA GLY A 38 6.63 -10.49 -14.56
C GLY A 38 5.85 -9.17 -14.61
N PHE A 39 5.93 -8.34 -13.57
CA PHE A 39 5.32 -7.01 -13.49
C PHE A 39 6.38 -5.93 -13.23
N PRO A 40 7.33 -5.72 -14.16
CA PRO A 40 8.42 -4.77 -13.96
C PRO A 40 7.93 -3.32 -13.98
N GLY A 41 8.62 -2.48 -13.22
CA GLY A 41 8.51 -1.03 -13.24
C GLY A 41 9.30 -0.38 -14.37
N GLY A 42 9.49 0.94 -14.26
CA GLY A 42 10.22 1.73 -15.27
C GLY A 42 11.71 1.41 -15.38
N ASP A 43 12.29 0.80 -14.34
CA ASP A 43 13.69 0.37 -14.26
C ASP A 43 13.90 -1.09 -14.68
N GLY A 44 12.83 -1.79 -15.11
CA GLY A 44 12.90 -3.16 -15.61
C GLY A 44 12.88 -4.25 -14.54
N VAL A 45 12.74 -3.90 -13.25
CA VAL A 45 12.59 -4.87 -12.14
C VAL A 45 11.24 -4.72 -11.46
N ALA A 46 10.84 -5.72 -10.65
CA ALA A 46 9.59 -5.65 -9.89
C ALA A 46 9.60 -4.46 -8.89
N LEU A 47 8.42 -4.02 -8.42
CA LEU A 47 8.31 -2.93 -7.44
C LEU A 47 9.19 -3.15 -6.21
N PHE A 48 9.24 -4.38 -5.69
CA PHE A 48 10.07 -4.77 -4.57
C PHE A 48 11.23 -5.62 -5.06
N SER A 49 12.43 -5.06 -5.03
CA SER A 49 13.63 -5.70 -5.53
C SER A 49 14.83 -5.41 -4.64
N THR A 50 15.75 -6.37 -4.55
CA THR A 50 17.06 -6.18 -3.92
C THR A 50 18.03 -5.43 -4.84
N SER A 51 17.61 -5.11 -6.07
CA SER A 51 18.49 -4.59 -7.12
C SER A 51 17.74 -3.64 -8.07
N HIS A 52 17.32 -2.49 -7.56
CA HIS A 52 16.87 -1.36 -8.39
C HIS A 52 18.09 -0.66 -8.99
N PRO A 53 18.31 -0.73 -10.31
CA PRO A 53 19.51 -0.19 -10.95
C PRO A 53 19.52 1.35 -10.91
N LEU A 54 20.66 1.90 -10.53
CA LEU A 54 20.97 3.33 -10.64
C LEU A 54 21.70 3.59 -11.95
N VAL A 55 21.45 4.75 -12.54
CA VAL A 55 22.08 5.21 -13.79
C VAL A 55 23.61 5.28 -13.65
N SER A 56 24.13 5.54 -12.45
CA SER A 56 25.56 5.61 -12.17
C SER A 56 26.27 4.27 -11.95
N GLY A 57 25.56 3.13 -12.05
CA GLY A 57 26.17 1.80 -11.99
C GLY A 57 26.15 1.12 -10.62
N GLY A 58 25.25 1.53 -9.72
CA GLY A 58 24.96 0.87 -8.45
C GLY A 58 23.51 0.35 -8.37
N THR A 59 23.09 -0.10 -7.19
CA THR A 59 21.69 -0.48 -6.96
C THR A 59 21.21 -0.05 -5.58
N ASN A 60 19.95 0.36 -5.49
CA ASN A 60 19.22 0.41 -4.22
C ASN A 60 18.39 -0.87 -4.03
N SER A 61 18.04 -1.18 -2.79
CA SER A 61 17.15 -2.29 -2.45
C SER A 61 16.02 -1.79 -1.55
N ASN A 62 14.78 -2.13 -1.88
CA ASN A 62 13.60 -1.74 -1.10
C ASN A 62 12.83 -2.96 -0.54
N THR A 63 13.53 -4.08 -0.42
CA THR A 63 13.09 -5.31 0.20
C THR A 63 14.28 -5.94 0.91
N PRO A 64 14.09 -6.70 2.00
CA PRO A 64 15.21 -7.37 2.65
C PRO A 64 15.79 -8.47 1.74
N ALA A 65 17.10 -8.76 1.88
CA ALA A 65 17.77 -9.81 1.12
C ALA A 65 17.17 -11.21 1.37
N THR A 66 16.62 -11.43 2.57
CA THR A 66 15.81 -12.59 2.93
C THR A 66 14.50 -12.07 3.48
N GLN A 67 13.39 -12.56 2.95
CA GLN A 67 12.06 -12.13 3.39
C GLN A 67 11.87 -12.49 4.86
N ALA A 68 11.21 -11.59 5.61
CA ALA A 68 11.10 -11.69 7.05
C ALA A 68 9.72 -11.26 7.52
N ASP A 69 9.18 -12.02 8.48
CA ASP A 69 7.92 -11.67 9.13
C ASP A 69 8.00 -10.32 9.83
N LEU A 70 6.86 -9.64 9.96
CA LEU A 70 6.76 -8.40 10.70
C LEU A 70 7.06 -8.64 12.18
N ASN A 71 8.16 -8.08 12.65
CA ASN A 71 8.57 -8.07 14.05
C ASN A 71 9.45 -6.84 14.32
N GLU A 72 9.87 -6.64 15.56
CA GLU A 72 10.69 -5.49 15.96
C GLU A 72 12.00 -5.42 15.15
N THR A 73 12.75 -6.52 15.10
CA THR A 73 14.04 -6.58 14.39
C THR A 73 13.90 -6.33 12.89
N SER A 74 12.91 -6.93 12.23
CA SER A 74 12.70 -6.75 10.79
C SER A 74 12.25 -5.33 10.46
N LEU A 75 11.44 -4.71 11.33
CA LEU A 75 10.99 -3.34 11.16
C LEU A 75 12.12 -2.34 11.39
N GLU A 76 12.94 -2.53 12.42
CA GLU A 76 14.14 -1.72 12.67
C GLU A 76 15.15 -1.83 11.52
N ALA A 77 15.41 -3.04 11.03
CA ALA A 77 16.28 -3.27 9.89
C ALA A 77 15.78 -2.53 8.63
N ALA A 78 14.46 -2.52 8.40
CA ALA A 78 13.88 -1.78 7.28
C ALA A 78 14.02 -0.25 7.43
N VAL A 79 13.80 0.29 8.63
CA VAL A 79 14.03 1.73 8.92
C VAL A 79 15.47 2.11 8.64
N ILE A 80 16.43 1.28 9.05
CA ILE A 80 17.86 1.50 8.78
C ILE A 80 18.13 1.41 7.27
N GLN A 81 17.65 0.38 6.59
CA GLN A 81 17.86 0.20 5.16
C GLN A 81 17.33 1.38 4.34
N ILE A 82 16.15 1.90 4.66
CA ILE A 82 15.57 3.09 4.02
C ILE A 82 16.49 4.31 4.19
N SER A 83 17.09 4.47 5.36
CA SER A 83 17.98 5.63 5.63
C SER A 83 19.32 5.56 4.89
N LEU A 84 19.70 4.38 4.38
CA LEU A 84 20.94 4.15 3.63
C LEU A 84 20.78 4.31 2.11
N TRP A 85 19.58 4.59 1.61
CA TRP A 85 19.38 4.80 0.18
C TRP A 85 20.15 6.02 -0.34
N THR A 86 20.67 5.86 -1.55
CA THR A 86 21.43 6.92 -2.23
C THR A 86 20.78 7.35 -3.53
N ASP A 87 21.06 8.57 -3.96
CA ASP A 87 20.69 9.08 -5.27
C ASP A 87 21.62 8.54 -6.37
N GLU A 88 21.38 9.00 -7.59
CA GLU A 88 22.19 8.68 -8.78
C GLU A 88 23.65 9.14 -8.69
N ARG A 89 24.01 9.96 -7.70
CA ARG A 89 25.38 10.44 -7.45
C ARG A 89 26.00 9.78 -6.22
N SER A 90 25.37 8.73 -5.69
CA SER A 90 25.77 8.01 -4.48
C SER A 90 25.74 8.89 -3.22
N LEU A 91 24.93 9.95 -3.20
CA LEU A 91 24.67 10.77 -2.03
C LEU A 91 23.43 10.26 -1.31
N LEU A 92 23.45 10.24 0.03
CA LEU A 92 22.29 9.83 0.81
C LEU A 92 21.10 10.75 0.55
N ILE A 93 19.92 10.16 0.32
CA ILE A 93 18.66 10.90 0.08
C ILE A 93 17.90 11.23 1.37
N ALA A 94 18.43 10.81 2.52
CA ALA A 94 17.82 11.02 3.84
C ALA A 94 16.34 10.56 3.91
N ALA A 95 15.99 9.51 3.18
CA ALA A 95 14.64 8.96 3.14
C ALA A 95 14.22 8.40 4.51
N LYS A 96 12.92 8.49 4.79
CA LYS A 96 12.32 8.01 6.04
C LYS A 96 11.02 7.27 5.76
N PRO A 97 10.71 6.22 6.54
CA PRO A 97 9.38 5.62 6.51
C PRO A 97 8.32 6.60 7.06
N ARG A 98 7.09 6.48 6.56
CA ARG A 98 5.94 7.32 6.94
C ARG A 98 4.81 6.50 7.54
N LYS A 99 4.35 5.47 6.83
CA LYS A 99 3.20 4.65 7.23
C LYS A 99 3.45 3.18 6.96
N LEU A 100 3.06 2.34 7.91
CA LEU A 100 3.02 0.88 7.77
C LEU A 100 1.69 0.44 7.15
N ILE A 101 1.72 -0.47 6.18
CA ILE A 101 0.55 -1.08 5.55
C ILE A 101 0.61 -2.58 5.81
N VAL A 102 -0.44 -3.11 6.42
CA VAL A 102 -0.51 -4.53 6.82
C VAL A 102 -1.83 -5.18 6.43
N PRO A 103 -1.86 -6.51 6.21
CA PRO A 103 -3.09 -7.28 6.12
C PRO A 103 -3.77 -7.38 7.49
N PRO A 104 -5.06 -7.73 7.55
CA PRO A 104 -5.80 -7.88 8.81
C PRO A 104 -5.16 -8.87 9.78
N ALA A 105 -4.49 -9.91 9.29
CA ALA A 105 -3.82 -10.92 10.09
C ALA A 105 -2.72 -10.33 11.00
N LEU A 106 -2.04 -9.27 10.55
CA LEU A 106 -0.93 -8.64 11.27
C LEU A 106 -1.35 -7.45 12.13
N GLN A 107 -2.65 -7.12 12.21
CA GLN A 107 -3.13 -5.91 12.91
C GLN A 107 -2.61 -5.83 14.35
N PHE A 108 -2.66 -6.94 15.10
CA PHE A 108 -2.26 -6.97 16.50
C PHE A 108 -0.73 -6.91 16.68
N VAL A 109 0.02 -7.42 15.70
CA VAL A 109 1.48 -7.29 15.69
C VAL A 109 1.84 -5.82 15.48
N ALA A 110 1.22 -5.16 14.49
CA ALA A 110 1.42 -3.75 14.23
C ALA A 110 1.05 -2.85 15.43
N THR A 111 -0.08 -3.11 16.09
CA THR A 111 -0.47 -2.40 17.34
C THR A 111 0.62 -2.51 18.39
N ARG A 112 1.13 -3.73 18.64
CA ARG A 112 2.17 -3.94 19.66
C ARG A 112 3.48 -3.23 19.29
N LEU A 113 3.86 -3.23 18.02
CA LEU A 113 5.11 -2.60 17.59
C LEU A 113 5.06 -1.07 17.65
N LEU A 114 3.91 -0.45 17.35
CA LEU A 114 3.83 1.01 17.17
C LEU A 114 3.18 1.75 18.33
N GLU A 115 2.42 1.08 19.19
CA GLU A 115 1.63 1.75 20.24
C GLU A 115 2.14 1.47 21.65
N THR A 116 2.94 0.44 21.89
CA THR A 116 3.43 0.12 23.25
C THR A 116 4.53 1.08 23.69
N GLU A 117 4.53 1.45 24.97
CA GLU A 117 5.57 2.32 25.54
C GLU A 117 6.87 1.56 25.83
N LEU A 118 6.73 0.34 26.35
CA LEU A 118 7.84 -0.56 26.63
C LEU A 118 7.86 -1.69 25.61
N ARG A 119 9.02 -2.34 25.50
CA ARG A 119 9.21 -3.52 24.67
C ARG A 119 8.36 -4.67 25.20
N VAL A 120 7.66 -5.36 24.30
CA VAL A 120 6.78 -6.46 24.67
C VAL A 120 7.56 -7.78 24.75
N GLY A 121 7.28 -8.59 25.76
CA GLY A 121 7.85 -9.94 25.86
C GLY A 121 9.25 -10.01 26.49
N THR A 122 9.73 -8.93 27.10
CA THR A 122 10.94 -8.92 27.93
C THR A 122 10.62 -8.70 29.40
N ASN A 123 11.50 -9.19 30.28
CA ASN A 123 11.46 -8.86 31.71
C ASN A 123 12.10 -7.49 32.00
N ASP A 124 12.74 -6.89 31.00
CA ASP A 124 13.40 -5.60 31.08
C ASP A 124 12.44 -4.46 30.70
N ASN A 125 12.57 -3.31 31.38
CA ASN A 125 11.80 -2.08 31.11
C ASN A 125 12.40 -1.26 29.96
N ASP A 126 12.79 -1.93 28.89
CA ASP A 126 13.33 -1.26 27.70
C ASP A 126 12.24 -0.44 27.02
N ILE A 127 12.58 0.79 26.64
CA ILE A 127 11.68 1.67 25.89
C ILE A 127 11.51 1.11 24.47
N ASN A 128 10.29 1.16 23.94
CA ASN A 128 10.04 0.88 22.53
C ASN A 128 10.68 1.99 21.66
N ALA A 129 11.80 1.65 21.01
CA ALA A 129 12.57 2.60 20.20
C ALA A 129 11.78 3.10 18.98
N LEU A 130 10.99 2.25 18.33
CA LEU A 130 10.19 2.60 17.15
C LEU A 130 9.16 3.68 17.47
N LYS A 131 8.47 3.54 18.61
CA LYS A 131 7.50 4.53 19.09
C LYS A 131 8.19 5.80 19.58
N ASN A 132 9.22 5.67 20.41
CA ASN A 132 9.90 6.80 21.04
C ASN A 132 10.62 7.70 20.02
N ASN A 133 11.25 7.11 19.01
CA ASN A 133 11.95 7.86 17.95
C ASN A 133 10.99 8.44 16.91
N GLY A 134 9.70 8.07 16.93
CA GLY A 134 8.73 8.46 15.91
C GLY A 134 9.11 7.95 14.52
N SER A 135 9.70 6.75 14.42
CA SER A 135 10.25 6.21 13.18
C SER A 135 9.19 6.00 12.08
N ILE A 136 7.93 5.78 12.46
CA ILE A 136 6.79 5.64 11.54
C ILE A 136 5.69 6.62 11.98
N PRO A 137 5.81 7.91 11.63
CA PRO A 137 5.02 8.98 12.22
C PRO A 137 3.52 8.92 11.89
N GLU A 138 3.12 8.26 10.79
CA GLU A 138 1.71 8.11 10.42
C GLU A 138 1.08 6.80 10.91
N GLY A 139 1.80 6.02 11.74
CA GLY A 139 1.34 4.75 12.28
C GLY A 139 1.14 3.68 11.20
N TYR A 140 0.12 2.84 11.38
CA TYR A 140 -0.23 1.78 10.43
C TYR A 140 -1.65 1.90 9.90
N THR A 141 -1.90 1.26 8.76
CA THR A 141 -3.24 1.05 8.20
C THR A 141 -3.43 -0.40 7.83
N ILE A 142 -4.68 -0.85 7.95
CA ILE A 142 -5.08 -2.21 7.61
C ILE A 142 -5.65 -2.22 6.19
N ASN A 143 -5.06 -3.01 5.30
CA ASN A 143 -5.55 -3.20 3.95
C ASN A 143 -6.16 -4.60 3.79
N HIS A 144 -7.49 -4.65 3.75
CA HIS A 144 -8.26 -5.89 3.62
C HIS A 144 -8.14 -6.58 2.25
N TYR A 145 -7.48 -5.93 1.27
CA TYR A 145 -7.35 -6.43 -0.10
C TYR A 145 -5.95 -6.96 -0.42
N LEU A 146 -5.06 -7.00 0.59
CA LEU A 146 -3.81 -7.74 0.48
C LEU A 146 -4.11 -9.24 0.47
N THR A 147 -3.52 -9.96 -0.49
CA THR A 147 -3.75 -11.40 -0.67
C THR A 147 -2.82 -12.25 0.16
N ASP A 148 -1.65 -11.71 0.50
CA ASP A 148 -0.67 -12.35 1.37
C ASP A 148 -0.92 -11.93 2.82
N THR A 149 -1.03 -12.90 3.72
CA THR A 149 -1.30 -12.68 5.14
C THR A 149 -0.07 -12.28 5.94
N ASN A 150 1.13 -12.52 5.41
CA ASN A 150 2.41 -12.27 6.08
C ASN A 150 3.12 -11.04 5.50
N ALA A 151 2.74 -10.60 4.30
CA ALA A 151 3.33 -9.42 3.67
C ALA A 151 3.05 -8.13 4.45
N TRP A 152 4.06 -7.25 4.51
CA TRP A 152 3.97 -5.93 5.13
C TRP A 152 4.79 -4.90 4.35
N PHE A 153 4.34 -3.65 4.38
CA PHE A 153 4.90 -2.60 3.53
C PHE A 153 5.05 -1.29 4.27
N LEU A 154 6.07 -0.50 3.94
CA LEU A 154 6.25 0.86 4.43
C LEU A 154 6.15 1.84 3.28
N THR A 155 5.33 2.88 3.42
CA THR A 155 5.45 4.06 2.57
C THR A 155 6.61 4.90 3.06
N THR A 156 7.29 5.58 2.15
CA THR A 156 8.38 6.50 2.50
C THR A 156 8.02 7.94 2.15
N ASP A 157 8.88 8.88 2.53
CA ASP A 157 8.78 10.29 2.16
C ASP A 157 9.39 10.62 0.79
N VAL A 158 9.95 9.62 0.09
CA VAL A 158 10.50 9.80 -1.25
C VAL A 158 9.39 10.27 -2.19
N PRO A 159 9.60 11.43 -2.87
CA PRO A 159 8.58 11.96 -3.77
C PRO A 159 8.37 11.03 -4.97
N ASN A 160 7.21 11.14 -5.61
CA ASN A 160 6.92 10.41 -6.85
C ASN A 160 6.91 8.86 -6.77
N GLY A 161 6.64 8.28 -5.60
CA GLY A 161 6.45 6.84 -5.43
C GLY A 161 5.20 6.27 -6.13
N MET A 162 4.24 5.82 -5.32
CA MET A 162 2.99 5.23 -5.81
C MET A 162 2.15 6.24 -6.62
N LYS A 163 1.55 5.78 -7.72
CA LYS A 163 0.77 6.59 -8.66
C LYS A 163 -0.65 6.09 -8.81
N HIS A 164 -1.59 7.04 -8.83
CA HIS A 164 -2.97 6.83 -9.19
C HIS A 164 -3.37 7.89 -10.22
N PHE A 165 -3.59 7.46 -11.46
CA PHE A 165 -4.00 8.32 -12.56
C PHE A 165 -5.49 8.13 -12.82
N VAL A 166 -6.26 9.21 -12.74
CA VAL A 166 -7.66 9.23 -13.15
C VAL A 166 -7.73 9.72 -14.60
N ARG A 167 -8.12 8.84 -15.52
CA ARG A 167 -8.28 9.16 -16.95
C ARG A 167 -9.68 9.68 -17.27
N VAL A 168 -10.69 9.11 -16.62
CA VAL A 168 -12.08 9.59 -16.66
C VAL A 168 -12.60 9.57 -15.23
N PRO A 169 -13.01 10.71 -14.67
CA PRO A 169 -13.59 10.77 -13.33
C PRO A 169 -14.91 9.99 -13.29
N LEU A 170 -15.41 9.72 -12.08
CA LEU A 170 -16.68 9.03 -11.92
C LEU A 170 -17.81 9.83 -12.59
N GLN A 171 -18.42 9.22 -13.62
CA GLN A 171 -19.56 9.75 -14.34
C GLN A 171 -20.76 8.83 -14.11
N ASN A 172 -21.85 9.43 -13.64
CA ASN A 172 -23.10 8.74 -13.42
C ASN A 172 -24.12 9.19 -14.47
N SER A 173 -24.94 8.26 -14.96
CA SER A 173 -26.03 8.52 -15.89
C SER A 173 -27.19 7.59 -15.57
N MET A 174 -28.40 8.06 -15.83
CA MET A 174 -29.63 7.31 -15.62
C MET A 174 -30.41 7.34 -16.93
N ASP A 175 -30.92 6.19 -17.35
CA ASP A 175 -31.72 6.06 -18.57
C ASP A 175 -33.01 5.29 -18.24
N GLY A 176 -34.14 5.82 -18.70
CA GLY A 176 -35.47 5.23 -18.51
C GLY A 176 -35.97 4.68 -19.82
N ASP A 177 -36.19 3.36 -19.88
CA ASP A 177 -36.75 2.70 -21.05
C ASP A 177 -38.26 2.94 -21.10
N PHE A 178 -38.70 3.69 -22.10
CA PHE A 178 -40.11 4.07 -22.27
C PHE A 178 -41.02 2.87 -22.53
N ASP A 179 -40.55 1.87 -23.27
CA ASP A 179 -41.37 0.73 -23.70
C ASP A 179 -41.56 -0.29 -22.57
N THR A 180 -40.56 -0.44 -21.69
CA THR A 180 -40.60 -1.44 -20.61
C THR A 180 -40.80 -0.86 -19.21
N GLY A 181 -40.66 0.47 -19.05
CA GLY A 181 -40.74 1.16 -17.75
C GLY A 181 -39.53 0.90 -16.84
N ASN A 182 -38.47 0.26 -17.34
CA ASN A 182 -37.27 -0.03 -16.57
C ASN A 182 -36.36 1.20 -16.47
N VAL A 183 -35.78 1.43 -15.29
CA VAL A 183 -34.75 2.46 -15.07
C VAL A 183 -33.38 1.82 -14.91
N ARG A 184 -32.41 2.27 -15.69
CA ARG A 184 -31.02 1.80 -15.69
C ARG A 184 -30.10 2.86 -15.13
N TYR A 185 -29.28 2.49 -14.17
CA TYR A 185 -28.22 3.34 -13.62
C TYR A 185 -26.85 2.90 -14.14
N LYS A 186 -26.08 3.86 -14.62
CA LYS A 186 -24.73 3.66 -15.15
C LYS A 186 -23.74 4.48 -14.33
N ALA A 187 -22.66 3.83 -13.90
CA ALA A 187 -21.49 4.49 -13.34
C ALA A 187 -20.28 4.09 -14.19
N ARG A 188 -19.43 5.05 -14.54
CA ARG A 188 -18.20 4.82 -15.31
C ARG A 188 -17.07 5.63 -14.71
N GLU A 189 -15.94 4.98 -14.51
CA GLU A 189 -14.67 5.64 -14.22
C GLU A 189 -13.55 4.87 -14.92
N ARG A 190 -12.45 5.56 -15.20
CA ARG A 190 -11.24 4.96 -15.76
C ARG A 190 -10.05 5.48 -15.01
N TYR A 191 -9.25 4.58 -14.47
CA TYR A 191 -8.06 4.90 -13.71
C TYR A 191 -6.97 3.87 -13.98
N SER A 192 -5.75 4.21 -13.58
CA SER A 192 -4.59 3.30 -13.57
C SER A 192 -3.84 3.47 -12.26
N PHE A 193 -3.33 2.37 -11.73
CA PHE A 193 -2.43 2.34 -10.59
C PHE A 193 -1.06 1.87 -11.04
N GLY A 194 -0.02 2.31 -10.35
CA GLY A 194 1.36 1.92 -10.60
C GLY A 194 2.32 2.66 -9.69
N PHE A 195 3.57 2.76 -10.09
CA PHE A 195 4.63 3.47 -9.38
C PHE A 195 5.58 4.10 -10.39
N SER A 196 6.28 5.16 -10.00
CA SER A 196 7.35 5.76 -10.81
C SER A 196 8.71 5.58 -10.13
N ASP A 197 8.80 5.93 -8.85
CA ASP A 197 9.97 5.68 -8.03
C ASP A 197 9.71 4.47 -7.09
N PRO A 198 10.46 3.36 -7.22
CA PRO A 198 10.29 2.21 -6.34
C PRO A 198 10.68 2.51 -4.89
N LEU A 199 11.55 3.50 -4.62
CA LEU A 199 11.95 3.91 -3.27
C LEU A 199 10.83 4.60 -2.50
N GLY A 200 9.72 4.95 -3.16
CA GLY A 200 8.48 5.40 -2.49
C GLY A 200 7.84 4.34 -1.59
N MET A 201 8.31 3.08 -1.68
CA MET A 201 7.81 1.94 -0.94
C MET A 201 8.97 1.05 -0.50
N PHE A 202 8.81 0.41 0.67
CA PHE A 202 9.58 -0.75 1.08
C PHE A 202 8.62 -1.91 1.36
N GLY A 203 9.01 -3.14 1.12
CA GLY A 203 8.13 -4.30 1.31
C GLY A 203 8.85 -5.59 1.65
N SER A 204 8.18 -6.42 2.45
CA SER A 204 8.54 -7.83 2.62
C SER A 204 7.31 -8.72 2.47
N GLN A 205 7.48 -9.93 1.93
CA GLN A 205 6.42 -10.94 1.81
C GLN A 205 6.20 -11.74 3.09
N GLY A 206 6.96 -11.49 4.16
CA GLY A 206 7.02 -12.41 5.28
C GLY A 206 7.88 -13.64 4.97
N ALA A 207 8.15 -14.46 5.99
CA ALA A 207 8.93 -15.67 5.85
C ALA A 207 8.10 -16.88 5.36
#